data_AF-A0A6S7F3M8-F1
#
_entry.id   AF-A0A6S7F3M8-F1
#
_cell.length_a   1.000
_cell.length_b   1.000
_cell.length_c   1.000
_cell.angle_alpha   90.00
_cell.angle_beta   90.00
_cell.angle_gamma   90.00
#
_symmetry.space_group_name_H-M   'P 1'
#
loop_
_entity.id
_entity.type
_entity.pdbx_description
1 polymer ?
#
loop_
_entity_poly.entity_id
_entity_poly.type
_entity_poly.pdbx_seq_one_letter_code
_entity_poly.pdbx_strand_id
1 'polypeptide(L)'
;MKLSVKIAPDVDGYTGRECPVCEKYFKIKFGTGLPGDPDCHCPYCNHTGPQKEFWTKRQIKYAQSVAMNQLSGQFLNDLKKIERRPDPRALVSIGISVKGMPTPIAYYKEDDLEERVTCCACTMEYTIYGAFGFCPDCGTHNSLQIANANFDLVLKVLDLAQSAPTDLATTLINNALEDAVSCFDGFGREHCAPKPFKISFQSIDAAKDRLLRETGFDLSASLDAAAWIFVSTQFQKRHLLAHKLGIIDAEYIGKTGSAPSLLGRKVTITDAEVRTLIGHLRILAGALVQSVPRA
;
A
#
# COMPACT_ATOMS: atom_id res chain seq x y z
N MET A 1 -0.71 41.37 -2.98
CA MET A 1 0.00 40.73 -1.85
C MET A 1 -0.09 39.23 -2.04
N LYS A 2 1.04 38.49 -2.07
CA LYS A 2 1.02 37.02 -2.03
C LYS A 2 1.23 36.60 -0.57
N LEU A 3 0.26 35.89 -0.01
CA LEU A 3 0.32 35.32 1.33
C LEU A 3 0.68 33.83 1.21
N SER A 4 1.73 33.40 1.91
CA SER A 4 2.13 32.00 1.99
C SER A 4 1.86 31.51 3.40
N VAL A 5 1.07 30.45 3.54
CA VAL A 5 0.81 29.80 4.83
C VAL A 5 1.56 28.48 4.87
N LYS A 6 2.40 28.31 5.89
CA LYS A 6 3.14 27.05 6.10
C LYS A 6 2.21 26.02 6.73
N ILE A 7 2.12 24.85 6.10
CA ILE A 7 1.50 23.65 6.68
C ILE A 7 2.60 22.83 7.35
N ALA A 8 2.46 22.58 8.65
CA ALA A 8 3.42 21.79 9.41
C ALA A 8 3.04 20.30 9.33
N PRO A 9 4.04 19.40 9.29
CA PRO A 9 3.79 17.97 9.44
C PRO A 9 3.32 17.63 10.87
N ASP A 10 2.81 16.42 11.04
CA ASP A 10 2.52 15.84 12.35
C ASP A 10 3.81 15.45 13.10
N VAL A 11 3.64 14.89 14.30
CA VAL A 11 4.75 14.51 15.21
C VAL A 11 5.70 13.48 14.60
N ASP A 12 5.25 12.69 13.64
CA ASP A 12 6.03 11.66 12.95
C ASP A 12 6.64 12.18 11.63
N GLY A 13 6.43 13.45 11.31
CA GLY A 13 6.94 14.09 10.10
C GLY A 13 6.03 13.94 8.86
N TYR A 14 4.82 13.43 9.02
CA TYR A 14 3.89 13.20 7.92
C TYR A 14 2.92 14.37 7.73
N THR A 15 2.59 14.68 6.48
CA THR A 15 1.60 15.71 6.12
C THR A 15 0.41 15.07 5.41
N GLY A 16 -0.79 15.41 5.85
CA GLY A 16 -2.03 14.90 5.27
C GLY A 16 -2.25 15.36 3.83
N ARG A 17 -2.81 14.46 3.03
CA ARG A 17 -3.22 14.65 1.65
C ARG A 17 -4.61 14.07 1.45
N GLU A 18 -5.39 14.67 0.55
CA GLU A 18 -6.72 14.19 0.18
C GLU A 18 -6.84 14.17 -1.33
N CYS A 19 -7.26 13.05 -1.90
CA CYS A 19 -7.43 12.95 -3.34
C CYS A 19 -8.63 13.79 -3.82
N PRO A 20 -8.49 14.64 -4.85
CA PRO A 20 -9.62 15.44 -5.36
C PRO A 20 -10.70 14.61 -6.07
N VAL A 21 -10.39 13.35 -6.45
CA VAL A 21 -11.31 12.46 -7.19
C VAL A 21 -12.05 11.50 -6.27
N CYS A 22 -11.32 10.76 -5.42
CA CYS A 22 -11.94 9.76 -4.55
C CYS A 22 -12.12 10.22 -3.09
N GLU A 23 -11.69 11.45 -2.77
CA GLU A 23 -11.80 12.09 -1.46
C GLU A 23 -11.16 11.31 -0.29
N LYS A 24 -10.36 10.29 -0.59
CA LYS A 24 -9.66 9.51 0.43
C LYS A 24 -8.42 10.23 0.94
N TYR A 25 -8.24 10.16 2.26
CA TYR A 25 -7.11 10.71 2.99
C TYR A 25 -5.91 9.75 3.01
N PHE A 26 -4.72 10.29 2.90
CA PHE A 26 -3.44 9.60 3.07
C PHE A 26 -2.41 10.58 3.63
N LYS A 27 -1.24 10.13 4.08
CA LYS A 27 -0.15 11.06 4.41
C LYS A 27 1.12 10.75 3.66
N ILE A 28 1.94 11.78 3.52
CA ILE A 28 3.26 11.71 2.91
C ILE A 28 4.31 12.37 3.81
N LYS A 29 5.55 11.88 3.76
CA LYS A 29 6.68 12.50 4.43
C LYS A 29 7.57 13.21 3.41
N PHE A 30 7.45 14.54 3.34
CA PHE A 30 8.25 15.34 2.44
C PHE A 30 9.75 15.18 2.69
N GLY A 31 10.54 15.24 1.61
CA GLY A 31 11.98 15.02 1.66
C GLY A 31 12.39 13.54 1.57
N THR A 32 11.42 12.64 1.47
CA THR A 32 11.61 11.26 1.01
C THR A 32 11.03 11.14 -0.41
N GLY A 33 11.36 10.06 -1.14
CA GLY A 33 10.81 9.88 -2.48
C GLY A 33 11.65 10.52 -3.58
N LEU A 34 10.95 10.93 -4.65
CA LEU A 34 11.58 11.54 -5.82
C LEU A 34 12.01 12.98 -5.52
N PRO A 35 13.15 13.46 -6.06
CA PRO A 35 13.57 14.84 -5.86
C PRO A 35 12.68 15.81 -6.67
N GLY A 36 12.57 17.06 -6.19
CA GLY A 36 11.85 18.14 -6.88
C GLY A 36 10.40 18.27 -6.43
N ASP A 37 9.50 18.53 -7.39
CA ASP A 37 8.04 18.66 -7.17
C ASP A 37 7.33 17.66 -8.11
N PRO A 38 7.46 16.34 -7.88
CA PRO A 38 6.83 15.33 -8.71
C PRO A 38 5.30 15.42 -8.60
N ASP A 39 4.60 15.01 -9.66
CA ASP A 39 3.16 14.82 -9.57
C ASP A 39 2.83 13.79 -8.47
N CYS A 40 1.73 14.04 -7.78
CA CYS A 40 1.22 13.17 -6.74
C CYS A 40 0.26 12.14 -7.33
N HIS A 41 0.46 10.88 -6.98
CA HIS A 41 -0.44 9.78 -7.26
C HIS A 41 -1.31 9.48 -6.05
N CYS A 42 -2.63 9.37 -6.24
CA CYS A 42 -3.50 8.90 -5.17
C CYS A 42 -3.21 7.42 -4.87
N PRO A 43 -2.91 7.04 -3.61
CA PRO A 43 -2.63 5.64 -3.28
C PRO A 43 -3.77 4.67 -3.55
N TYR A 44 -5.00 5.16 -3.65
CA TYR A 44 -6.18 4.30 -3.75
C TYR A 44 -6.73 4.19 -5.17
N CYS A 45 -6.80 5.30 -5.91
CA CYS A 45 -7.40 5.32 -7.25
C CYS A 45 -6.39 5.65 -8.37
N ASN A 46 -5.12 5.87 -8.03
CA ASN A 46 -4.04 6.25 -8.93
C ASN A 46 -4.27 7.54 -9.74
N HIS A 47 -5.24 8.38 -9.34
CA HIS A 47 -5.37 9.72 -9.91
C HIS A 47 -4.05 10.49 -9.75
N THR A 48 -3.57 11.08 -10.84
CA THR A 48 -2.31 11.81 -10.91
C THR A 48 -2.59 13.29 -11.08
N GLY A 49 -1.92 14.13 -10.29
CA GLY A 49 -2.01 15.59 -10.40
C GLY A 49 -0.95 16.27 -9.55
N PRO A 50 -0.76 17.59 -9.69
CA PRO A 50 0.26 18.31 -8.94
C PRO A 50 0.00 18.26 -7.43
N GLN A 51 1.05 18.24 -6.61
CA GLN A 51 1.00 18.15 -5.14
C GLN A 51 0.03 19.14 -4.48
N LYS A 52 -0.13 20.33 -5.07
CA LYS A 52 -1.03 21.40 -4.58
C LYS A 52 -2.52 21.08 -4.70
N GLU A 53 -2.91 20.10 -5.53
CA GLU A 53 -4.31 19.68 -5.69
C GLU A 53 -4.73 18.69 -4.59
N PHE A 54 -3.76 18.14 -3.85
CA PHE A 54 -4.00 17.16 -2.81
C PHE A 54 -4.05 17.75 -1.40
N TRP A 55 -4.21 19.07 -1.25
CA TRP A 55 -4.44 19.68 0.05
C TRP A 55 -5.80 19.27 0.62
N THR A 56 -5.82 18.89 1.89
CA THR A 56 -7.09 18.52 2.54
C THR A 56 -8.00 19.74 2.69
N LYS A 57 -9.32 19.51 2.69
CA LYS A 57 -10.30 20.56 2.98
C LYS A 57 -10.03 21.26 4.33
N ARG A 58 -9.49 20.52 5.32
CA ARG A 58 -9.11 21.06 6.65
C ARG A 58 -7.90 21.99 6.57
N GLN A 59 -6.86 21.58 5.82
CA GLN A 59 -5.68 22.41 5.58
C GLN A 59 -6.00 23.69 4.82
N ILE A 60 -6.88 23.62 3.81
CA ILE A 60 -7.33 24.80 3.06
C ILE A 60 -8.08 25.77 4.00
N LYS A 61 -8.99 25.28 4.85
CA LYS A 61 -9.69 26.10 5.85
C LYS A 61 -8.73 26.77 6.84
N TYR A 62 -7.71 26.03 7.30
CA TYR A 62 -6.66 26.60 8.14
C TYR A 62 -5.92 27.72 7.42
N ALA A 63 -5.44 27.48 6.19
CA ALA A 63 -4.72 28.48 5.42
C ALA A 63 -5.55 29.75 5.17
N GLN A 64 -6.83 29.59 4.83
CA GLN A 64 -7.77 30.70 4.68
C GLN A 64 -7.94 31.48 5.98
N SER A 65 -8.09 30.80 7.12
CA SER A 65 -8.24 31.46 8.42
C SER A 65 -6.98 32.23 8.85
N VAL A 66 -5.78 31.71 8.56
CA VAL A 66 -4.51 32.39 8.81
C VAL A 66 -4.39 33.64 7.94
N ALA A 67 -4.73 33.53 6.64
CA ALA A 67 -4.72 34.68 5.73
C ALA A 67 -5.70 35.77 6.20
N MET A 68 -6.91 35.39 6.59
CA MET A 68 -7.92 36.33 7.10
C MET A 68 -7.52 36.93 8.45
N ASN A 69 -6.90 36.16 9.34
CA ASN A 69 -6.34 36.67 10.59
C ASN A 69 -5.30 37.76 10.33
N GLN A 70 -4.37 37.54 9.39
CA GLN A 70 -3.34 38.53 9.06
C GLN A 70 -3.92 39.80 8.43
N LEU A 71 -4.85 39.66 7.48
CA LEU A 71 -5.50 40.80 6.82
C LEU A 71 -6.34 41.63 7.80
N SER A 72 -7.17 40.96 8.61
CA SER A 72 -7.98 41.64 9.62
C SER A 72 -7.12 42.29 10.69
N GLY A 73 -6.01 41.67 11.10
CA GLY A 73 -5.04 42.26 12.02
C GLY A 73 -4.37 43.51 11.47
N GLN A 74 -3.94 43.50 10.21
CA GLN A 74 -3.38 44.69 9.55
C GLN A 74 -4.42 45.82 9.46
N PHE A 75 -5.63 45.50 9.03
CA PHE A 75 -6.72 46.47 8.95
C PHE A 75 -7.07 47.07 10.32
N LEU A 76 -7.15 46.24 11.36
CA LEU A 76 -7.38 46.72 12.73
C LEU A 76 -6.25 47.62 13.22
N ASN A 77 -4.99 47.29 12.90
CA ASN A 77 -3.84 48.13 13.24
C ASN A 77 -3.89 49.48 12.52
N ASP A 78 -4.31 49.50 11.26
CA ASP A 78 -4.45 50.74 10.50
C ASP A 78 -5.61 51.60 11.01
N LEU A 79 -6.75 51.00 11.34
CA LEU A 79 -7.86 51.70 12.00
C LEU A 79 -7.45 52.24 13.38
N LYS A 80 -6.65 51.50 14.15
CA LYS A 80 -6.13 51.95 15.45
C LYS A 80 -5.28 53.21 15.33
N LYS A 81 -4.58 53.43 14.21
CA LYS A 81 -3.83 54.69 13.97
C LYS A 81 -4.74 55.92 13.84
N ILE A 82 -6.04 55.72 13.57
CA ILE A 82 -7.05 56.77 13.46
C ILE A 82 -7.71 57.04 14.82
N GLU A 83 -7.42 56.23 15.86
CA GLU A 83 -7.93 56.48 17.20
C GLU A 83 -7.52 57.88 17.69
N ARG A 84 -8.50 58.61 18.19
CA ARG A 84 -8.31 59.96 18.74
C ARG A 84 -9.03 60.05 20.06
N ARG A 85 -8.35 60.54 21.08
CA ARG A 85 -8.98 60.84 22.37
C ARG A 85 -9.73 62.16 22.26
N PRO A 86 -10.93 62.29 22.84
CA PRO A 86 -11.62 63.58 22.91
C PRO A 86 -10.74 64.59 23.65
N ASP A 87 -10.64 65.82 23.12
CA ASP A 87 -9.95 66.92 23.80
C ASP A 87 -10.87 67.47 24.91
N PRO A 88 -10.47 67.39 26.20
CA PRO A 88 -11.28 67.88 27.31
C PRO A 88 -11.37 69.42 27.38
N ARG A 89 -10.61 70.16 26.56
CA ARG A 89 -10.58 71.64 26.56
C ARG A 89 -11.36 72.28 25.42
N ALA A 90 -11.87 71.49 24.47
CA ALA A 90 -12.63 72.01 23.33
C ALA A 90 -14.14 72.11 23.65
N LEU A 91 -14.81 73.13 23.11
CA LEU A 91 -16.26 73.35 23.25
C LEU A 91 -17.09 72.16 22.74
N VAL A 92 -16.61 71.46 21.71
CA VAL A 92 -17.13 70.17 21.22
C VAL A 92 -15.94 69.33 20.74
N SER A 93 -15.79 68.11 21.24
CA SER A 93 -14.78 67.16 20.77
C SER A 93 -15.37 65.76 20.56
N ILE A 94 -14.90 65.08 19.51
CA ILE A 94 -15.31 63.71 19.17
C ILE A 94 -14.08 62.81 19.32
N GLY A 95 -14.21 61.77 20.14
CA GLY A 95 -13.23 60.69 20.23
C GLY A 95 -13.61 59.52 19.34
N ILE A 96 -12.60 58.83 18.82
CA ILE A 96 -12.76 57.59 18.05
C ILE A 96 -11.95 56.52 18.76
N SER A 97 -12.61 55.43 19.15
CA SER A 97 -11.97 54.22 19.69
C SER A 97 -12.35 53.03 18.82
N VAL A 98 -11.35 52.22 18.48
CA VAL A 98 -11.43 51.05 17.64
C VAL A 98 -11.23 49.81 18.51
N LYS A 99 -12.30 49.04 18.70
CA LYS A 99 -12.28 47.75 19.39
C LYS A 99 -12.45 46.63 18.37
N GLY A 100 -11.65 45.58 18.50
CA GLY A 100 -11.72 44.41 17.63
C GLY A 100 -10.55 43.46 17.86
N MET A 101 -10.76 42.21 17.47
CA MET A 101 -9.74 41.17 17.44
C MET A 101 -9.61 40.68 16.00
N PRO A 102 -8.41 40.28 15.55
CA PRO A 102 -8.24 39.62 14.27
C PRO A 102 -9.13 38.37 14.16
N THR A 103 -9.52 38.01 12.94
CA THR A 103 -10.32 36.81 12.65
C THR A 103 -9.68 35.57 13.29
N PRO A 104 -10.42 34.74 14.07
CA PRO A 104 -9.85 33.55 14.69
C PRO A 104 -9.26 32.56 13.67
N ILE A 105 -8.17 31.90 14.06
CA ILE A 105 -7.52 30.85 13.25
C ILE A 105 -8.23 29.52 13.52
N ALA A 106 -8.60 28.81 12.46
CA ALA A 106 -9.22 27.49 12.52
C ALA A 106 -8.13 26.41 12.47
N TYR A 107 -7.87 25.75 13.60
CA TYR A 107 -6.90 24.67 13.68
C TYR A 107 -7.48 23.33 13.20
N TYR A 108 -6.59 22.40 12.82
CA TYR A 108 -6.95 21.05 12.40
C TYR A 108 -5.99 20.02 12.99
N LYS A 109 -6.41 18.75 12.98
CA LYS A 109 -5.58 17.60 13.31
C LYS A 109 -5.55 16.66 12.10
N GLU A 110 -4.37 16.08 11.87
CA GLU A 110 -4.17 14.98 10.91
C GLU A 110 -4.75 13.67 11.50
N ASP A 111 -5.32 12.82 10.64
CA ASP A 111 -5.95 11.55 11.07
C ASP A 111 -4.89 10.45 11.22
N ASP A 112 -5.04 9.52 12.16
CA ASP A 112 -4.10 8.40 12.32
C ASP A 112 -4.43 7.27 11.33
N LEU A 113 -3.41 6.81 10.58
CA LEU A 113 -3.54 5.80 9.53
C LEU A 113 -2.91 4.47 9.95
N GLU A 114 -3.39 3.39 9.34
CA GLU A 114 -3.08 2.01 9.76
C GLU A 114 -1.68 1.57 9.36
N GLU A 115 -1.31 1.80 8.09
CA GLU A 115 -0.08 1.22 7.52
C GLU A 115 0.93 2.30 7.16
N ARG A 116 2.20 2.08 7.55
CA ARG A 116 3.35 2.90 7.15
C ARG A 116 4.15 2.18 6.08
N VAL A 117 4.27 2.79 4.90
CA VAL A 117 4.92 2.17 3.75
C VAL A 117 6.13 3.00 3.34
N THR A 118 7.25 2.32 3.11
CA THR A 118 8.40 2.86 2.38
C THR A 118 8.42 2.24 1.00
N CYS A 119 8.31 3.05 -0.05
CA CYS A 119 8.26 2.55 -1.42
C CYS A 119 9.60 1.91 -1.82
N CYS A 120 9.56 0.66 -2.33
CA CYS A 120 10.76 -0.02 -2.81
C CYS A 120 11.37 0.58 -4.10
N ALA A 121 10.62 1.41 -4.83
CA ALA A 121 11.05 1.99 -6.10
C ALA A 121 11.70 3.37 -5.95
N CYS A 122 11.15 4.24 -5.10
CA CYS A 122 11.62 5.62 -4.94
C CYS A 122 11.89 6.05 -3.50
N THR A 123 11.74 5.14 -2.52
CA THR A 123 11.94 5.37 -1.07
C THR A 123 10.97 6.35 -0.39
N MET A 124 9.92 6.77 -1.10
CA MET A 124 8.85 7.59 -0.52
C MET A 124 8.24 6.93 0.71
N GLU A 125 8.21 7.66 1.82
CA GLU A 125 7.52 7.29 3.06
C GLU A 125 6.10 7.87 3.06
N TYR A 126 5.10 7.01 3.17
CA TYR A 126 3.69 7.40 3.15
C TYR A 126 2.84 6.49 4.03
N THR A 127 1.64 6.96 4.38
CA THR A 127 0.69 6.20 5.19
C THR A 127 -0.69 6.18 4.56
N ILE A 128 -1.37 5.03 4.64
CA ILE A 128 -2.67 4.77 3.99
C ILE A 128 -3.58 3.96 4.90
N TYR A 129 -4.87 3.91 4.56
CA TYR A 129 -5.81 2.92 5.07
C TYR A 129 -5.65 1.60 4.31
N GLY A 130 -5.62 0.48 5.05
CA GLY A 130 -5.34 -0.83 4.50
C GLY A 130 -3.88 -1.01 4.06
N ALA A 131 -3.57 -2.20 3.53
CA ALA A 131 -2.20 -2.57 3.18
C ALA A 131 -1.79 -2.19 1.75
N PHE A 132 -2.71 -2.22 0.79
CA PHE A 132 -2.40 -2.07 -0.63
C PHE A 132 -2.62 -0.65 -1.14
N GLY A 133 -1.68 -0.14 -1.93
CA GLY A 133 -1.82 1.14 -2.61
C GLY A 133 -0.66 1.50 -3.54
N PHE A 134 -0.91 2.51 -4.35
CA PHE A 134 0.08 3.16 -5.21
C PHE A 134 0.98 4.08 -4.39
N CYS A 135 2.27 4.13 -4.74
CA CYS A 135 3.19 5.09 -4.18
C CYS A 135 2.78 6.52 -4.59
N PRO A 136 2.66 7.47 -3.64
CA PRO A 136 2.31 8.85 -3.94
C PRO A 136 3.25 9.60 -4.89
N ASP A 137 4.49 9.13 -5.06
CA ASP A 137 5.49 9.82 -5.89
C ASP A 137 5.70 9.15 -7.24
N CYS A 138 5.93 7.83 -7.27
CA CYS A 138 6.27 7.14 -8.52
C CYS A 138 5.12 6.31 -9.12
N GLY A 139 3.97 6.24 -8.44
CA GLY A 139 2.83 5.48 -8.91
C GLY A 139 3.02 3.95 -8.94
N THR A 140 4.14 3.42 -8.44
CA THR A 140 4.31 1.96 -8.32
C THR A 140 3.37 1.39 -7.26
N HIS A 141 2.61 0.35 -7.62
CA HIS A 141 1.74 -0.35 -6.67
C HIS A 141 2.56 -1.26 -5.74
N ASN A 142 2.29 -1.23 -4.43
CA ASN A 142 3.07 -1.96 -3.43
C ASN A 142 2.75 -3.47 -3.32
N SER A 143 1.88 -4.02 -4.17
CA SER A 143 1.47 -5.44 -4.11
C SER A 143 2.64 -6.42 -4.24
N LEU A 144 3.58 -6.16 -5.15
CA LEU A 144 4.78 -6.99 -5.30
C LEU A 144 5.73 -6.86 -4.10
N GLN A 145 5.86 -5.64 -3.55
CA GLN A 145 6.64 -5.40 -2.34
C GLN A 145 6.07 -6.20 -1.15
N ILE A 146 4.76 -6.17 -0.96
CA ILE A 146 4.07 -6.92 0.09
C ILE A 146 4.23 -8.44 -0.12
N ALA A 147 4.12 -8.92 -1.36
CA ALA A 147 4.35 -10.33 -1.66
C ALA A 147 5.76 -10.78 -1.27
N ASN A 148 6.77 -9.99 -1.64
CA ASN A 148 8.16 -10.28 -1.32
C ASN A 148 8.44 -10.27 0.20
N ALA A 149 7.90 -9.30 0.92
CA ALA A 149 8.01 -9.21 2.37
C ALA A 149 7.36 -10.41 3.08
N ASN A 150 6.19 -10.86 2.60
CA ASN A 150 5.53 -12.06 3.13
C ASN A 150 6.33 -13.33 2.81
N PHE A 151 6.93 -13.43 1.62
CA PHE A 151 7.85 -14.52 1.32
C PHE A 151 9.08 -14.52 2.25
N ASP A 152 9.62 -13.35 2.61
CA ASP A 152 10.70 -13.26 3.59
C ASP A 152 10.25 -13.71 4.99
N LEU A 153 9.00 -13.45 5.38
CA LEU A 153 8.44 -14.00 6.62
C LEU A 153 8.33 -15.53 6.58
N VAL A 154 7.88 -16.10 5.45
CA VAL A 154 7.84 -17.56 5.27
C VAL A 154 9.23 -18.18 5.39
N LEU A 155 10.26 -17.55 4.79
CA LEU A 155 11.65 -18.00 4.94
C LEU A 155 12.11 -18.00 6.40
N LYS A 156 11.73 -16.97 7.19
CA LYS A 156 12.04 -16.92 8.64
C LYS A 156 11.33 -18.00 9.43
N VAL A 157 10.09 -18.37 9.05
CA VAL A 157 9.37 -19.50 9.67
C VAL A 157 10.11 -20.81 9.39
N LEU A 158 10.64 -20.99 8.19
CA LEU A 158 11.47 -22.15 7.84
C LEU A 158 12.78 -22.17 8.63
N ASP A 159 13.44 -21.02 8.82
CA ASP A 159 14.64 -20.93 9.66
C ASP A 159 14.35 -21.34 11.11
N LEU A 160 13.21 -20.91 11.67
CA LEU A 160 12.77 -21.32 13.00
C LEU A 160 12.55 -22.85 13.07
N ALA A 161 11.95 -23.44 12.04
CA ALA A 161 11.67 -24.87 11.98
C ALA A 161 12.93 -25.75 12.09
N GLN A 162 14.10 -25.27 11.64
CA GLN A 162 15.36 -26.02 11.72
C GLN A 162 15.80 -26.32 13.16
N SER A 163 15.41 -25.47 14.11
CA SER A 163 15.73 -25.60 15.53
C SER A 163 14.59 -26.19 16.37
N ALA A 164 13.44 -26.44 15.76
CA ALA A 164 12.23 -26.91 16.45
C ALA A 164 12.23 -28.44 16.64
N PRO A 165 11.51 -28.95 17.65
CA PRO A 165 11.19 -30.38 17.74
C PRO A 165 10.52 -30.89 16.47
N THR A 166 10.74 -32.16 16.11
CA THR A 166 10.37 -32.74 14.80
C THR A 166 8.90 -32.55 14.41
N ASP A 167 7.98 -32.71 15.35
CA ASP A 167 6.54 -32.55 15.15
C ASP A 167 6.15 -31.08 14.88
N LEU A 168 6.73 -30.15 15.64
CA LEU A 168 6.56 -28.72 15.41
C LEU A 168 7.21 -28.29 14.09
N ALA A 169 8.43 -28.75 13.80
CA ALA A 169 9.14 -28.46 12.54
C ALA A 169 8.31 -28.89 11.32
N THR A 170 7.71 -30.09 11.37
CA THR A 170 6.83 -30.59 10.30
C THR A 170 5.62 -29.68 10.11
N THR A 171 5.00 -29.23 11.20
CA THR A 171 3.84 -28.32 11.15
C THR A 171 4.22 -26.96 10.58
N LEU A 172 5.35 -26.38 11.02
CA LEU A 172 5.85 -25.10 10.51
C LEU A 172 6.17 -25.15 9.02
N ILE A 173 6.79 -26.23 8.54
CA ILE A 173 7.09 -26.42 7.11
C ILE A 173 5.80 -26.55 6.28
N ASN A 174 4.81 -27.30 6.77
CA ASN A 174 3.52 -27.42 6.09
C ASN A 174 2.79 -26.08 6.01
N ASN A 175 2.73 -25.32 7.12
CA ASN A 175 2.12 -23.99 7.14
C ASN A 175 2.89 -23.03 6.22
N ALA A 176 4.22 -23.08 6.21
CA ALA A 176 5.04 -22.26 5.31
C ALA A 176 4.71 -22.48 3.83
N LEU A 177 4.43 -23.73 3.42
CA LEU A 177 3.95 -24.02 2.07
C LEU A 177 2.57 -23.37 1.80
N GLU A 178 1.62 -23.52 2.72
CA GLU A 178 0.28 -22.94 2.59
C GLU A 178 0.34 -21.40 2.52
N ASP A 179 1.17 -20.78 3.35
CA ASP A 179 1.38 -19.33 3.42
C ASP A 179 2.04 -18.81 2.14
N ALA A 180 3.06 -19.50 1.61
CA ALA A 180 3.68 -19.11 0.33
C ALA A 180 2.67 -19.09 -0.82
N VAL A 181 1.85 -20.16 -0.94
CA VAL A 181 0.81 -20.25 -1.98
C VAL A 181 -0.28 -19.20 -1.75
N SER A 182 -0.74 -19.02 -0.51
CA SER A 182 -1.79 -18.06 -0.18
C SER A 182 -1.33 -16.61 -0.37
N CYS A 183 -0.06 -16.31 -0.09
CA CYS A 183 0.56 -15.02 -0.37
C CYS A 183 0.58 -14.74 -1.87
N PHE A 184 1.02 -15.69 -2.70
CA PHE A 184 1.02 -15.53 -4.15
C PHE A 184 -0.40 -15.34 -4.71
N ASP A 185 -1.39 -16.08 -4.19
CA ASP A 185 -2.81 -15.91 -4.52
C ASP A 185 -3.35 -14.54 -4.14
N GLY A 186 -3.09 -14.07 -2.92
CA GLY A 186 -3.45 -12.72 -2.49
C GLY A 186 -2.85 -11.65 -3.39
N PHE A 187 -1.55 -11.73 -3.66
CA PHE A 187 -0.82 -10.84 -4.56
C PHE A 187 -1.42 -10.85 -5.97
N GLY A 188 -1.60 -12.01 -6.58
CA GLY A 188 -2.04 -12.13 -7.97
C GLY A 188 -3.46 -11.60 -8.16
N ARG A 189 -4.36 -11.90 -7.22
CA ARG A 189 -5.73 -11.34 -7.20
C ARG A 189 -5.72 -9.83 -7.07
N GLU A 190 -4.93 -9.32 -6.13
CA GLU A 190 -4.82 -7.88 -5.91
C GLU A 190 -4.30 -7.21 -7.18
N HIS A 191 -3.17 -7.67 -7.72
CA HIS A 191 -2.58 -7.17 -8.96
C HIS A 191 -3.56 -7.17 -10.13
N CYS A 192 -4.32 -8.25 -10.29
CA CYS A 192 -5.30 -8.38 -11.37
C CYS A 192 -6.67 -7.77 -11.06
N ALA A 193 -6.89 -7.18 -9.88
CA ALA A 193 -8.20 -6.65 -9.47
C ALA A 193 -8.84 -5.65 -10.45
N PRO A 194 -8.08 -4.78 -11.15
CA PRO A 194 -8.65 -3.86 -12.14
C PRO A 194 -9.07 -4.53 -13.45
N LYS A 195 -8.71 -5.81 -13.68
CA LYS A 195 -9.03 -6.51 -14.92
C LYS A 195 -10.52 -6.85 -15.00
N PRO A 196 -11.10 -6.91 -16.21
CA PRO A 196 -12.54 -7.20 -16.38
C PRO A 196 -12.92 -8.64 -16.02
N PHE A 197 -11.93 -9.50 -15.76
CA PHE A 197 -12.13 -10.89 -15.36
C PHE A 197 -11.63 -11.11 -13.93
N LYS A 198 -12.33 -11.96 -13.18
CA LYS A 198 -11.87 -12.42 -11.86
C LYS A 198 -10.87 -13.55 -12.03
N ILE A 199 -9.77 -13.55 -11.29
CA ILE A 199 -8.81 -14.65 -11.29
C ILE A 199 -8.52 -15.10 -9.86
N SER A 200 -8.12 -16.36 -9.69
CA SER A 200 -7.60 -16.92 -8.46
C SER A 200 -6.31 -17.64 -8.83
N PHE A 201 -5.29 -17.57 -7.97
CA PHE A 201 -4.04 -18.30 -8.17
C PHE A 201 -3.91 -19.49 -7.22
N GLN A 202 -4.98 -19.90 -6.52
CA GLN A 202 -4.98 -21.13 -5.71
C GLN A 202 -4.69 -22.40 -6.53
N SER A 203 -4.93 -22.35 -7.84
CA SER A 203 -4.46 -23.33 -8.82
C SER A 203 -3.60 -22.61 -9.85
N ILE A 204 -2.30 -22.91 -9.86
CA ILE A 204 -1.34 -22.21 -10.73
C ILE A 204 -1.57 -22.51 -12.21
N ASP A 205 -1.96 -23.73 -12.56
CA ASP A 205 -2.30 -24.11 -13.94
C ASP A 205 -3.57 -23.41 -14.43
N ALA A 206 -4.62 -23.36 -13.59
CA ALA A 206 -5.86 -22.66 -13.95
C ALA A 206 -5.62 -21.15 -14.09
N ALA A 207 -4.74 -20.57 -13.27
CA ALA A 207 -4.33 -19.18 -13.37
C ALA A 207 -3.55 -18.92 -14.66
N LYS A 208 -2.57 -19.78 -14.99
CA LYS A 208 -1.81 -19.73 -16.25
C LYS A 208 -2.74 -19.76 -17.46
N ASP A 209 -3.62 -20.77 -17.54
CA ASP A 209 -4.55 -20.92 -18.67
C ASP A 209 -5.47 -19.71 -18.81
N ARG A 210 -5.90 -19.14 -17.68
CA ARG A 210 -6.72 -17.94 -17.67
C ARG A 210 -5.96 -16.70 -18.12
N LEU A 211 -4.75 -16.47 -17.61
CA LEU A 211 -3.91 -15.35 -18.05
C LEU A 211 -3.61 -15.44 -19.55
N LEU A 212 -3.25 -16.62 -20.03
CA LEU A 212 -2.98 -16.84 -21.45
C LEU A 212 -4.20 -16.53 -22.31
N ARG A 213 -5.38 -17.02 -21.92
CA ARG A 213 -6.63 -16.77 -22.64
C ARG A 213 -7.04 -15.29 -22.65
N GLU A 214 -6.97 -14.62 -21.50
CA GLU A 214 -7.53 -13.27 -21.34
C GLU A 214 -6.53 -12.15 -21.71
N THR A 215 -5.23 -12.43 -21.67
CA THR A 215 -4.17 -11.41 -21.85
C THR A 215 -3.11 -11.80 -22.89
N GLY A 216 -3.10 -13.05 -23.34
CA GLY A 216 -2.04 -13.58 -24.21
C GLY A 216 -0.73 -13.90 -23.49
N PHE A 217 -0.61 -13.60 -22.19
CA PHE A 217 0.58 -13.89 -21.40
C PHE A 217 0.55 -15.30 -20.83
N ASP A 218 1.53 -16.11 -21.22
CA ASP A 218 1.79 -17.41 -20.60
C ASP A 218 2.67 -17.26 -19.36
N LEU A 219 2.07 -17.42 -18.18
CA LEU A 219 2.80 -17.36 -16.91
C LEU A 219 3.92 -18.41 -16.82
N SER A 220 3.77 -19.57 -17.45
CA SER A 220 4.76 -20.64 -17.39
C SER A 220 6.02 -20.36 -18.20
N ALA A 221 5.95 -19.46 -19.18
CA ALA A 221 7.10 -19.08 -20.02
C ALA A 221 8.26 -18.43 -19.23
N SER A 222 8.02 -18.03 -17.97
CA SER A 222 9.03 -17.47 -17.08
C SER A 222 9.88 -18.52 -16.36
N LEU A 223 9.54 -19.80 -16.50
CA LEU A 223 10.23 -20.93 -15.89
C LEU A 223 10.52 -22.00 -16.95
N ASP A 224 11.55 -22.80 -16.73
CA ASP A 224 11.70 -24.03 -17.53
C ASP A 224 10.63 -25.06 -17.16
N ALA A 225 10.49 -26.09 -18.01
CA ALA A 225 9.46 -27.11 -17.84
C ALA A 225 9.56 -27.87 -16.50
N ALA A 226 10.78 -28.13 -16.01
CA ALA A 226 10.98 -28.85 -14.76
C ALA A 226 10.58 -27.99 -13.55
N ALA A 227 10.95 -26.70 -13.57
CA ALA A 227 10.54 -25.72 -12.58
C ALA A 227 9.02 -25.51 -12.57
N TRP A 228 8.36 -25.46 -13.74
CA TRP A 228 6.90 -25.36 -13.79
C TRP A 228 6.20 -26.58 -13.20
N ILE A 229 6.66 -27.79 -13.55
CA ILE A 229 6.13 -29.05 -13.00
C ILE A 229 6.33 -29.07 -11.48
N PHE A 230 7.49 -28.64 -11.00
CA PHE A 230 7.79 -28.52 -9.58
C PHE A 230 6.79 -27.59 -8.88
N VAL A 231 6.63 -26.35 -9.37
CA VAL A 231 5.68 -25.38 -8.80
C VAL A 231 4.28 -25.97 -8.78
N SER A 232 3.81 -26.49 -9.91
CA SER A 232 2.46 -27.09 -10.03
C SER A 232 2.24 -28.22 -9.02
N THR A 233 3.26 -29.05 -8.80
CA THR A 233 3.23 -30.11 -7.78
C THR A 233 3.08 -29.54 -6.37
N GLN A 234 3.81 -28.49 -6.01
CA GLN A 234 3.68 -27.86 -4.68
C GLN A 234 2.28 -27.27 -4.45
N PHE A 235 1.64 -26.72 -5.48
CA PHE A 235 0.23 -26.28 -5.39
C PHE A 235 -0.73 -27.46 -5.16
N GLN A 236 -0.47 -28.63 -5.76
CA GLN A 236 -1.24 -29.83 -5.44
C GLN A 236 -1.00 -30.30 -4.00
N LYS A 237 0.24 -30.23 -3.48
CA LYS A 237 0.51 -30.55 -2.07
C LYS A 237 -0.25 -29.61 -1.11
N ARG A 238 -0.29 -28.30 -1.40
CA ARG A 238 -1.11 -27.33 -0.65
C ARG A 238 -2.59 -27.69 -0.70
N HIS A 239 -3.12 -28.11 -1.84
CA HIS A 239 -4.51 -28.58 -1.93
C HIS A 239 -4.78 -29.76 -0.98
N LEU A 240 -3.85 -30.72 -0.92
CA LEU A 240 -3.97 -31.84 0.01
C LEU A 240 -3.95 -31.39 1.47
N LEU A 241 -3.06 -30.47 1.86
CA LEU A 241 -3.03 -29.93 3.22
C LEU A 241 -4.36 -29.26 3.59
N ALA A 242 -4.82 -28.33 2.76
CA ALA A 242 -6.00 -27.51 3.04
C ALA A 242 -7.32 -28.29 3.01
N HIS A 243 -7.43 -29.33 2.17
CA HIS A 243 -8.73 -29.97 1.87
C HIS A 243 -8.76 -31.49 2.06
N LYS A 244 -7.61 -32.15 2.22
CA LYS A 244 -7.51 -33.61 2.32
C LYS A 244 -6.71 -34.08 3.55
N LEU A 245 -6.50 -33.20 4.54
CA LEU A 245 -5.72 -33.49 5.75
C LEU A 245 -4.28 -33.96 5.44
N GLY A 246 -3.73 -33.50 4.32
CA GLY A 246 -2.42 -33.90 3.81
C GLY A 246 -2.37 -35.32 3.24
N ILE A 247 -3.50 -35.99 2.99
CA ILE A 247 -3.57 -37.35 2.45
C ILE A 247 -3.61 -37.33 0.93
N ILE A 248 -2.70 -38.07 0.29
CA ILE A 248 -2.61 -38.20 -1.16
C ILE A 248 -3.84 -38.92 -1.71
N ASP A 249 -4.53 -38.28 -2.65
CA ASP A 249 -5.67 -38.84 -3.37
C ASP A 249 -5.34 -39.17 -4.84
N ALA A 250 -6.31 -39.77 -5.54
CA ALA A 250 -6.14 -40.17 -6.93
C ALA A 250 -5.98 -38.97 -7.87
N GLU A 251 -6.54 -37.82 -7.51
CA GLU A 251 -6.43 -36.58 -8.29
C GLU A 251 -4.99 -36.05 -8.26
N TYR A 252 -4.35 -36.04 -7.08
CA TYR A 252 -2.94 -35.69 -6.93
C TYR A 252 -2.04 -36.59 -7.78
N ILE A 253 -2.24 -37.91 -7.74
CA ILE A 253 -1.47 -38.88 -8.52
C ILE A 253 -1.64 -38.62 -10.01
N GLY A 254 -2.89 -38.43 -10.47
CA GLY A 254 -3.19 -38.17 -11.88
C GLY A 254 -2.55 -36.88 -12.40
N LYS A 255 -2.51 -35.83 -11.58
CA LYS A 255 -1.92 -34.52 -11.95
C LYS A 255 -0.40 -34.48 -11.88
N THR A 256 0.21 -35.18 -10.92
CA THR A 256 1.66 -35.11 -10.66
C THR A 256 2.45 -36.26 -11.29
N GLY A 257 1.78 -37.34 -11.72
CA GLY A 257 2.44 -38.56 -12.17
C GLY A 257 3.10 -39.35 -11.04
N SER A 258 2.77 -39.06 -9.78
CA SER A 258 3.30 -39.77 -8.62
C SER A 258 2.94 -41.26 -8.63
N ALA A 259 3.73 -42.10 -7.97
CA ALA A 259 3.47 -43.54 -7.93
C ALA A 259 2.11 -43.87 -7.28
N PRO A 260 1.28 -44.77 -7.87
CA PRO A 260 -0.01 -45.18 -7.29
C PRO A 260 0.09 -45.77 -5.88
N SER A 261 1.26 -46.32 -5.50
CA SER A 261 1.53 -46.84 -4.17
C SER A 261 1.54 -45.78 -3.05
N LEU A 262 1.53 -44.49 -3.42
CA LEU A 262 1.44 -43.38 -2.47
C LEU A 262 -0.01 -43.01 -2.11
N LEU A 263 -1.01 -43.55 -2.80
CA LEU A 263 -2.43 -43.28 -2.53
C LEU A 263 -2.76 -43.59 -1.06
N GLY A 264 -3.44 -42.65 -0.39
CA GLY A 264 -3.82 -42.76 1.01
C GLY A 264 -2.71 -42.47 2.02
N ARG A 265 -1.47 -42.21 1.58
CA ARG A 265 -0.36 -41.81 2.46
C ARG A 265 -0.37 -40.30 2.72
N LYS A 266 0.25 -39.88 3.82
CA LYS A 266 0.52 -38.46 4.06
C LYS A 266 1.56 -37.95 3.05
N VAL A 267 1.30 -36.79 2.47
CA VAL A 267 2.26 -36.09 1.62
C VAL A 267 3.45 -35.62 2.45
N THR A 268 4.65 -35.71 1.88
CA THR A 268 5.88 -35.19 2.49
C THR A 268 6.24 -33.86 1.85
N ILE A 269 6.53 -32.87 2.70
CA ILE A 269 6.98 -31.53 2.31
C ILE A 269 8.27 -31.25 3.08
N THR A 270 9.27 -30.70 2.40
CA THR A 270 10.58 -30.40 2.99
C THR A 270 10.85 -28.90 3.00
N ASP A 271 11.69 -28.42 3.93
CA ASP A 271 12.17 -27.03 3.96
C ASP A 271 12.72 -26.60 2.57
N ALA A 272 13.58 -27.43 1.97
CA ALA A 272 14.21 -27.13 0.69
C ALA A 272 13.19 -26.95 -0.45
N GLU A 273 12.10 -27.73 -0.46
CA GLU A 273 11.03 -27.56 -1.43
C GLU A 273 10.33 -26.20 -1.28
N VAL A 274 10.01 -25.79 -0.05
CA VAL A 274 9.31 -24.52 0.19
C VAL A 274 10.21 -23.33 -0.18
N ARG A 275 11.51 -23.38 0.16
CA ARG A 275 12.48 -22.34 -0.26
C ARG A 275 12.60 -22.24 -1.77
N THR A 276 12.69 -23.39 -2.45
CA THR A 276 12.75 -23.45 -3.92
C THR A 276 11.47 -22.88 -4.54
N LEU A 277 10.30 -23.24 -3.98
CA LEU A 277 9.02 -22.69 -4.41
C LEU A 277 8.98 -21.17 -4.29
N ILE A 278 9.39 -20.60 -3.16
CA ILE A 278 9.45 -19.15 -2.96
C ILE A 278 10.32 -18.47 -4.03
N GLY A 279 11.47 -19.06 -4.37
CA GLY A 279 12.32 -18.57 -5.46
C GLY A 279 11.57 -18.49 -6.79
N HIS A 280 10.85 -19.55 -7.16
CA HIS A 280 10.03 -19.56 -8.37
C HIS A 280 8.84 -18.60 -8.31
N LEU A 281 8.14 -18.51 -7.17
CA LEU A 281 7.01 -17.60 -7.00
C LEU A 281 7.42 -16.13 -7.14
N ARG A 282 8.62 -15.75 -6.70
CA ARG A 282 9.18 -14.40 -6.93
C ARG A 282 9.39 -14.10 -8.41
N ILE A 283 9.93 -15.06 -9.17
CA ILE A 283 10.11 -14.94 -10.62
C ILE A 283 8.75 -14.76 -11.30
N LEU A 284 7.78 -15.63 -10.98
CA LEU A 284 6.43 -15.56 -11.53
C LEU A 284 5.72 -14.24 -11.17
N ALA A 285 5.89 -13.75 -9.93
CA ALA A 285 5.30 -12.49 -9.49
C ALA A 285 5.88 -11.29 -10.25
N GLY A 286 7.20 -11.26 -10.43
CA GLY A 286 7.87 -10.23 -11.24
C GLY A 286 7.41 -10.24 -12.69
N ALA A 287 7.36 -11.43 -13.31
CA ALA A 287 6.91 -11.59 -14.68
C ALA A 287 5.44 -11.18 -14.88
N LEU A 288 4.57 -11.48 -13.91
CA LEU A 288 3.17 -11.05 -13.92
C LEU A 288 3.04 -9.53 -13.88
N VAL A 289 3.81 -8.85 -13.01
CA VAL A 289 3.80 -7.38 -12.93
C VAL A 289 4.27 -6.73 -14.23
N GLN A 290 5.32 -7.28 -14.85
CA GLN A 290 5.89 -6.75 -16.09
C GLN A 290 4.99 -6.98 -17.30
N SER A 291 4.38 -8.17 -17.40
CA SER A 291 3.66 -8.60 -18.61
C SER A 291 2.18 -8.27 -18.58
N VAL A 292 1.61 -8.09 -17.38
CA VAL A 292 0.19 -7.77 -17.18
C VAL A 292 0.09 -6.51 -16.30
N PRO A 293 0.23 -5.30 -16.88
CA PRO A 293 0.14 -4.05 -16.13
C PRO A 293 -1.22 -3.91 -15.43
N ARG A 294 -1.28 -3.27 -14.25
CA ARG A 294 -2.55 -3.05 -13.53
C ARG A 294 -3.47 -2.07 -14.26
N ALA A 295 -2.89 -1.04 -14.88
CA ALA A 295 -3.53 0.01 -15.65
C ALA A 295 -2.81 0.15 -17.00
#